data_AF-A0A3D0T0R7-F1
#
_entry.id   AF-A0A3D0T0R7-F1
#
_cell.length_a   1.000
_cell.length_b   1.000
_cell.length_c   1.000
_cell.angle_alpha   90.00
_cell.angle_beta   90.00
_cell.angle_gamma   90.00
#
_symmetry.space_group_name_H-M   'P 1'
#
loop_
_entity.id
_entity.type
_entity.pdbx_description
1 polymer ?
#
loop_
_entity_poly.entity_id
_entity_poly.type
_entity_poly.pdbx_seq_one_letter_code
_entity_poly.pdbx_strand_id
1 'polypeptide(L)'
;MISLLGVALLLCIAFALSGNRRSINWRTVGGAFAIQAAVGAFILYFEPGIQLLLKTTEFVQNIIDYSQAGIDFVFGPIGDKSLGFIFAFNVLPVIIFFSSLIAVLYHLKVMNVIIRLIGGLLQKALKTSRPESMSAAANIFVGQTEAPLVVRPFIPNMTRSELFAIMVGGLASIA
;
A
#
# COMPACT_ATOMS: atom_id res chain seq x y z
N MET A 1 -2.07 15.27 23.63
CA MET A 1 -3.01 14.46 24.42
C MET A 1 -4.20 13.95 23.60
N ILE A 2 -4.86 14.81 22.81
CA ILE A 2 -6.01 14.44 21.96
C ILE A 2 -5.67 13.30 20.97
N SER A 3 -4.49 13.33 20.32
CA SER A 3 -4.10 12.28 19.36
C SER A 3 -3.96 10.89 20.01
N LEU A 4 -3.42 10.82 21.23
CA LEU A 4 -3.29 9.56 21.98
C LEU A 4 -4.67 9.01 22.40
N LEU A 5 -5.58 9.90 22.81
CA LEU A 5 -6.97 9.53 23.10
C LEU A 5 -7.67 9.00 21.84
N GLY A 6 -7.46 9.61 20.68
CA GLY A 6 -7.99 9.14 19.41
C GLY A 6 -7.49 7.74 19.04
N VAL A 7 -6.18 7.50 19.16
CA VAL A 7 -5.61 6.16 18.92
C VAL A 7 -6.19 5.13 19.89
N ALA A 8 -6.26 5.46 21.18
CA ALA A 8 -6.85 4.57 22.19
C ALA A 8 -8.32 4.26 21.87
N LEU A 9 -9.11 5.26 21.47
CA LEU A 9 -10.51 5.08 21.09
C LEU A 9 -10.67 4.13 19.89
N LEU A 10 -9.86 4.29 18.84
CA LEU A 10 -9.89 3.41 17.67
C LEU A 10 -9.55 1.96 18.05
N LEU A 11 -8.54 1.75 18.89
CA LEU A 11 -8.18 0.43 19.39
C LEU A 11 -9.28 -0.15 20.29
N CYS A 12 -9.95 0.66 21.11
CA CYS A 12 -11.08 0.23 21.92
C CYS A 12 -12.27 -0.20 21.07
N ILE A 13 -12.58 0.52 19.98
CA ILE A 13 -13.64 0.14 19.04
C ILE A 13 -13.30 -1.20 18.37
N ALA A 14 -12.07 -1.35 17.88
CA ALA A 14 -11.61 -2.61 17.29
C ALA A 14 -11.68 -3.79 18.28
N PHE A 15 -11.32 -3.57 19.56
CA PHE A 15 -11.43 -4.57 20.62
C PHE A 15 -12.89 -4.90 20.96
N ALA A 16 -13.77 -3.90 21.01
CA ALA A 16 -15.19 -4.07 21.30
C ALA A 16 -15.89 -4.92 20.22
N LEU A 17 -15.56 -4.68 18.95
CA LEU A 17 -16.10 -5.38 17.78
C LEU A 17 -15.37 -6.70 17.45
N SER A 18 -14.37 -7.10 18.25
CA SER A 18 -13.61 -8.34 18.01
C SER A 18 -14.50 -9.58 18.18
N GLY A 19 -14.48 -10.49 17.19
CA GLY A 19 -15.23 -11.74 17.23
C GLY A 19 -14.80 -12.71 18.33
N ASN A 20 -13.55 -12.64 18.79
CA ASN A 20 -13.07 -13.39 19.95
C ASN A 20 -11.90 -12.66 20.65
N ARG A 21 -12.23 -11.93 21.73
CA ARG A 21 -11.28 -11.11 22.48
C ARG A 21 -10.17 -11.92 23.17
N ARG A 22 -10.42 -13.20 23.48
CA ARG A 22 -9.44 -14.06 24.17
C ARG A 22 -8.38 -14.62 23.23
N SER A 23 -8.66 -14.69 21.92
CA SER A 23 -7.72 -15.19 20.91
C SER A 23 -6.86 -14.07 20.29
N ILE A 24 -6.89 -12.86 20.83
CA ILE A 24 -6.06 -11.75 20.33
C ILE A 24 -4.60 -12.06 20.65
N ASN A 25 -3.78 -12.17 19.59
CA ASN A 25 -2.34 -12.30 19.73
C ASN A 25 -1.71 -10.92 19.95
N TRP A 26 -1.36 -10.62 21.20
CA TRP A 26 -0.78 -9.33 21.59
C TRP A 26 0.56 -9.02 20.91
N ARG A 27 1.34 -10.05 20.53
CA ARG A 27 2.56 -9.84 19.74
C ARG A 27 2.23 -9.31 18.35
N THR A 28 1.21 -9.87 17.70
CA THR A 28 0.80 -9.47 16.35
C THR A 28 0.21 -8.07 16.36
N VAL A 29 -0.78 -7.79 17.23
CA VAL A 29 -1.45 -6.48 17.26
C VAL A 29 -0.52 -5.38 17.77
N GLY A 30 0.20 -5.63 18.87
CA GLY A 30 1.16 -4.67 19.42
C GLY A 30 2.33 -4.43 18.48
N GLY A 31 2.85 -5.49 17.83
CA GLY A 31 3.89 -5.38 16.82
C GLY A 31 3.44 -4.60 15.59
N ALA A 32 2.22 -4.82 15.11
CA ALA A 32 1.68 -4.13 13.93
C ALA A 32 1.53 -2.63 14.22
N PHE A 33 0.97 -2.29 15.38
CA PHE A 33 0.86 -0.91 15.82
C PHE A 33 2.24 -0.25 16.00
N ALA A 34 3.20 -0.96 16.60
CA ALA A 34 4.56 -0.47 16.78
C ALA A 34 5.27 -0.22 15.44
N ILE A 35 5.12 -1.11 14.45
CA ILE A 35 5.67 -0.90 13.09
C ILE A 35 5.02 0.32 12.45
N GLN A 36 3.69 0.45 12.51
CA GLN A 36 2.98 1.59 11.92
C GLN A 36 3.42 2.92 12.56
N ALA A 37 3.48 2.99 13.89
CA ALA A 37 3.93 4.17 14.63
C ALA A 37 5.41 4.49 14.36
N ALA A 38 6.27 3.46 14.28
CA ALA A 38 7.69 3.62 13.99
C ALA A 38 7.93 4.13 12.57
N VAL A 39 7.22 3.60 11.57
CA VAL A 39 7.28 4.10 10.19
C VAL A 39 6.81 5.55 10.14
N GLY A 40 5.69 5.88 10.79
CA GLY A 40 5.18 7.24 10.87
C GLY A 40 6.17 8.20 11.53
N ALA A 41 6.74 7.84 12.67
CA ALA A 41 7.76 8.65 13.35
C ALA A 41 9.03 8.80 12.49
N PHE A 42 9.45 7.74 11.81
CA PHE A 42 10.62 7.77 10.94
C PHE A 42 10.43 8.73 9.78
N ILE A 43 9.34 8.63 9.02
CA ILE A 43 9.16 9.43 7.80
C ILE A 43 8.57 10.83 8.04
N LEU A 44 7.94 11.10 9.20
CA LEU A 44 7.29 12.39 9.48
C LEU A 44 7.96 13.23 10.56
N TYR A 45 8.84 12.65 11.39
CA TYR A 45 9.47 13.37 12.51
C TYR A 45 11.00 13.31 12.48
N PHE A 46 11.57 12.20 12.02
CA PHE A 46 13.02 12.02 12.00
C PHE A 46 13.63 12.55 10.69
N GLU A 47 14.57 13.49 10.78
CA GLU A 47 15.13 14.20 9.62
C GLU A 47 15.63 13.28 8.50
N PRO A 48 16.46 12.24 8.75
CA PRO A 48 16.84 11.28 7.71
C PRO A 48 15.67 10.58 7.02
N GLY A 49 14.59 10.28 7.76
CA GLY A 49 13.41 9.63 7.19
C GLY A 49 12.52 10.60 6.41
N ILE A 50 12.44 11.86 6.82
CA ILE A 50 11.79 12.93 6.05
C ILE A 50 12.53 13.12 4.71
N GLN A 51 13.86 13.19 4.74
CA GLN A 51 14.67 13.30 3.52
C GLN A 51 14.51 12.09 2.60
N LEU A 52 14.41 10.88 3.17
CA LEU A 52 14.13 9.67 2.38
C LEU A 52 12.73 9.73 1.73
N LEU A 53 11.72 10.19 2.47
CA LEU A 53 10.36 10.35 1.95
C LEU A 53 10.35 11.37 0.80
N LEU A 54 10.96 12.55 0.98
CA LEU A 54 11.02 13.59 -0.05
C LEU A 54 11.72 13.10 -1.33
N LYS A 55 12.84 12.38 -1.20
CA LYS A 55 13.52 11.77 -2.36
C LYS A 55 12.66 10.75 -3.08
N THR A 56 11.89 9.97 -2.32
CA THR A 56 10.96 8.99 -2.89
C THR A 56 9.80 9.68 -3.60
N THR A 57 9.27 10.76 -3.03
CA THR A 57 8.25 11.61 -3.66
C THR A 57 8.75 12.24 -4.95
N GLU A 58 9.97 12.80 -4.96
CA GLU A 58 10.60 13.35 -6.16
C GLU A 58 10.80 12.29 -7.25
N PHE A 59 11.24 11.09 -6.86
CA PHE A 59 11.35 9.96 -7.78
C PHE A 59 10.00 9.58 -8.42
N VAL A 60 8.94 9.49 -7.63
CA VAL A 60 7.58 9.20 -8.14
C VAL A 60 7.08 10.35 -9.02
N GLN A 61 7.36 11.61 -8.65
CA GLN A 61 6.99 12.77 -9.45
C GLN A 61 7.66 12.73 -10.84
N ASN A 62 8.96 12.41 -10.90
CA ASN A 62 9.65 12.26 -12.18
C ASN A 62 9.01 11.18 -13.08
N ILE A 63 8.50 10.09 -12.48
CA ILE A 63 7.76 9.06 -13.23
C ILE A 63 6.43 9.60 -13.76
N ILE A 64 5.70 10.39 -12.95
CA ILE A 64 4.48 11.07 -13.41
C ILE A 64 4.81 12.03 -14.56
N ASP A 65 5.91 12.78 -14.47
CA ASP A 65 6.30 13.74 -15.49
C ASP A 65 6.65 13.05 -16.83
N TYR A 66 7.22 11.84 -16.80
CA TYR A 66 7.39 11.04 -18.02
C TYR A 66 6.06 10.64 -18.68
N SER A 67 4.99 10.49 -17.90
CA SER A 67 3.67 10.20 -18.45
C SER A 67 3.08 11.39 -19.23
N GLN A 68 3.47 12.63 -18.87
CA GLN A 68 3.02 13.83 -19.56
C GLN A 68 3.43 13.83 -21.04
N ALA A 69 4.64 13.37 -21.35
CA ALA A 69 5.08 13.24 -22.75
C ALA A 69 4.17 12.30 -23.57
N GLY A 70 3.61 11.26 -22.94
CA GLY A 70 2.62 10.38 -23.56
C GLY A 70 1.26 11.05 -23.73
N ILE A 71 0.84 11.85 -22.75
CA ILE A 71 -0.41 12.63 -22.82
C ILE A 71 -0.34 13.66 -23.94
N ASP A 72 0.76 14.41 -24.03
CA ASP A 72 0.96 15.44 -25.05
C ASP A 72 1.01 14.83 -26.46
N PHE A 73 1.63 13.66 -26.61
CA PHE A 73 1.65 12.92 -27.87
C PHE A 73 0.25 12.49 -28.32
N VAL A 74 -0.59 12.00 -27.41
CA VAL A 74 -1.94 11.48 -27.73
C VAL A 74 -2.97 12.60 -27.89
N PHE A 75 -2.95 13.61 -27.02
CA PHE A 75 -4.01 14.62 -26.92
C PHE A 75 -3.60 16.03 -27.37
N GLY A 76 -2.32 16.26 -27.71
CA GLY A 76 -1.83 17.54 -28.23
C GLY A 76 -2.11 18.72 -27.27
N PRO A 77 -2.60 19.87 -27.77
CA PRO A 77 -2.81 21.09 -26.95
C PRO A 77 -3.79 20.92 -25.78
N ILE A 78 -4.67 19.91 -25.83
CA ILE A 78 -5.62 19.60 -24.75
C ILE A 78 -4.89 18.95 -23.56
N GLY A 79 -3.79 18.23 -23.83
CA GLY A 79 -2.92 17.60 -22.84
C GLY A 79 -2.02 18.59 -22.10
N ASP A 80 -1.54 19.64 -22.78
CA ASP A 80 -0.66 20.68 -22.24
C ASP A 80 -1.40 21.75 -21.40
N LYS A 81 -2.63 21.45 -20.95
CA LYS A 81 -3.48 22.34 -20.12
C LYS A 81 -3.69 23.74 -20.72
N SER A 82 -3.39 23.95 -22.00
CA SER A 82 -3.47 25.24 -22.69
C SER A 82 -4.92 25.77 -22.77
N LEU A 83 -5.89 24.85 -22.78
CA LEU A 83 -7.33 25.12 -22.73
C LEU A 83 -7.91 25.05 -21.29
N GLY A 84 -7.05 24.91 -20.28
CA GLY A 84 -7.41 24.69 -18.88
C GLY A 84 -7.18 23.25 -18.41
N PHE A 85 -7.26 23.04 -17.09
CA PHE A 85 -7.09 21.73 -16.48
C PHE A 85 -8.34 20.86 -16.69
N ILE A 86 -8.27 19.93 -17.64
CA ILE A 86 -9.34 18.96 -17.89
C ILE A 86 -8.97 17.64 -17.23
N PHE A 87 -9.70 17.29 -16.16
CA PHE A 87 -9.45 16.09 -15.36
C PHE A 87 -9.31 14.81 -16.20
N ALA A 88 -10.19 14.63 -17.19
CA ALA A 88 -10.21 13.43 -18.02
C ALA A 88 -8.91 13.19 -18.79
N PHE A 89 -8.21 14.24 -19.22
CA PHE A 89 -6.98 14.14 -20.00
C PHE A 89 -5.71 14.27 -19.16
N ASN A 90 -5.80 14.87 -17.97
CA ASN A 90 -4.66 15.12 -17.10
C ASN A 90 -4.49 14.09 -15.99
N VAL A 91 -5.55 13.34 -15.64
CA VAL A 91 -5.51 12.38 -14.52
C VAL A 91 -5.71 10.94 -14.98
N LEU A 92 -6.70 10.66 -15.82
CA LEU A 92 -6.99 9.28 -16.24
C LEU A 92 -5.85 8.62 -17.02
N PRO A 93 -5.15 9.30 -17.95
CA PRO A 93 -4.05 8.67 -18.68
C PRO A 93 -2.85 8.32 -17.79
N VAL A 94 -2.64 9.08 -16.71
CA VAL A 94 -1.60 8.78 -15.72
C VAL A 94 -1.84 7.40 -15.08
N ILE A 95 -3.11 7.07 -14.79
CA ILE A 95 -3.49 5.74 -14.28
C ILE A 95 -3.11 4.66 -15.30
N ILE A 96 -3.42 4.85 -16.59
CA ILE A 96 -3.09 3.89 -17.66
C ILE A 96 -1.57 3.67 -17.74
N PHE A 97 -0.80 4.76 -17.69
CA PHE A 97 0.65 4.70 -17.70
C PHE A 97 1.20 3.92 -16.51
N PHE A 98 0.77 4.25 -15.28
CA PHE A 98 1.21 3.56 -14.07
C PHE A 98 0.83 2.08 -14.07
N SER A 99 -0.39 1.72 -14.46
CA SER A 99 -0.81 0.31 -14.57
C SER A 99 0.08 -0.46 -15.55
N SER A 100 0.45 0.15 -16.69
CA SER A 100 1.35 -0.48 -17.66
C SER A 100 2.78 -0.64 -17.12
N LEU A 101 3.28 0.37 -16.40
CA LEU A 101 4.60 0.33 -15.76
C LEU A 101 4.68 -0.75 -14.69
N ILE A 102 3.67 -0.83 -13.82
CA ILE A 102 3.59 -1.88 -12.80
C ILE A 102 3.53 -3.26 -13.45
N ALA A 103 2.75 -3.45 -14.52
CA ALA A 103 2.72 -4.70 -15.26
C ALA A 103 4.10 -5.12 -15.80
N VAL A 104 4.87 -4.16 -16.33
CA VAL A 104 6.27 -4.39 -16.74
C VAL A 104 7.15 -4.78 -15.55
N LEU A 105 7.03 -4.11 -14.40
CA LEU A 105 7.80 -4.43 -13.19
C LEU A 105 7.46 -5.83 -12.64
N TYR A 106 6.22 -6.28 -12.79
CA TYR A 106 5.82 -7.67 -12.49
C TYR A 106 6.45 -8.66 -13.46
N HIS A 107 6.45 -8.37 -14.76
CA HIS A 107 7.08 -9.21 -15.78
C HIS A 107 8.59 -9.35 -15.54
N LEU A 108 9.26 -8.25 -15.19
CA LEU A 108 10.69 -8.20 -14.83
C LEU A 108 10.99 -8.79 -13.44
N LYS A 109 9.97 -9.21 -12.68
CA LYS A 109 10.05 -9.77 -11.32
C LYS A 109 10.57 -8.81 -10.25
N VAL A 110 10.68 -7.51 -10.52
CA VAL A 110 11.09 -6.50 -9.52
C VAL A 110 10.07 -6.45 -8.36
N MET A 111 8.78 -6.40 -8.69
CA MET A 111 7.69 -6.40 -7.70
C MET A 111 7.74 -7.64 -6.79
N ASN A 112 8.05 -8.81 -7.38
CA ASN A 112 8.11 -10.06 -6.63
C ASN A 112 9.24 -10.08 -5.59
N VAL A 113 10.33 -9.35 -5.81
CA VAL A 113 11.44 -9.22 -4.86
C VAL A 113 11.05 -8.29 -3.72
N ILE A 114 10.50 -7.11 -4.05
CA ILE A 114 10.07 -6.10 -3.08
C ILE A 114 8.99 -6.67 -2.14
N ILE A 115 7.95 -7.30 -2.71
CA ILE A 115 6.85 -7.90 -1.95
C ILE A 115 7.37 -9.02 -1.04
N ARG A 116 8.29 -9.87 -1.52
CA ARG A 116 8.88 -10.93 -0.69
C ARG A 116 9.70 -10.39 0.47
N LEU A 117 10.43 -9.29 0.25
CA LEU A 117 11.22 -8.66 1.29
C LEU A 117 10.31 -8.07 2.37
N ILE A 118 9.37 -7.19 1.99
CA ILE A 118 8.47 -6.52 2.92
C ILE A 118 7.55 -7.53 3.62
N GLY A 119 6.90 -8.41 2.85
CA GLY A 119 6.00 -9.42 3.39
C GLY A 119 6.73 -10.42 4.29
N GLY A 120 7.97 -10.79 3.98
CA GLY A 120 8.80 -11.63 4.84
C GLY A 120 9.19 -10.97 6.16
N LEU A 121 9.50 -9.66 6.12
CA LEU A 121 9.77 -8.87 7.33
C LEU A 121 8.53 -8.77 8.22
N LEU A 122 7.36 -8.47 7.64
CA LEU A 122 6.09 -8.43 8.36
C LEU A 122 5.77 -9.79 8.98
N GLN A 123 5.88 -10.87 8.22
CA GLN A 123 5.66 -12.24 8.69
C GLN A 123 6.57 -12.56 9.91
N LYS A 124 7.86 -12.22 9.82
CA LYS A 124 8.82 -12.52 10.89
C LYS A 124 8.58 -11.70 12.15
N ALA A 125 8.23 -10.41 11.99
CA ALA A 125 7.94 -9.53 13.11
C ALA A 125 6.63 -9.92 13.81
N LEU A 126 5.56 -10.04 13.04
CA LEU A 126 4.19 -10.18 13.53
C LEU A 126 3.75 -11.63 13.76
N LYS A 127 4.51 -12.61 13.25
CA LYS A 127 4.14 -14.05 13.23
C LYS A 127 2.80 -14.32 12.52
N THR A 128 2.42 -13.45 11.60
CA THR A 128 1.31 -13.64 10.66
C THR A 128 1.63 -14.74 9.64
N SER A 129 0.63 -15.24 8.95
CA SER A 129 0.82 -16.23 7.90
C SER A 129 1.53 -15.63 6.69
N ARG A 130 2.21 -16.48 5.92
CA ARG A 130 2.94 -16.02 4.73
C ARG A 130 1.99 -15.43 3.69
N PRO A 131 0.83 -16.04 3.35
CA PRO A 131 -0.08 -15.46 2.37
C PRO A 131 -0.64 -14.09 2.76
N GLU A 132 -1.09 -13.90 4.01
CA GLU A 132 -1.63 -12.60 4.44
C GLU A 132 -0.55 -11.51 4.47
N SER A 133 0.67 -11.85 4.89
CA SER A 133 1.79 -10.89 4.94
C SER A 133 2.26 -10.47 3.54
N MET A 134 2.27 -11.40 2.58
CA MET A 134 2.62 -11.11 1.20
C MET A 134 1.53 -10.29 0.51
N SER A 135 0.25 -10.58 0.77
CA SER A 135 -0.86 -9.77 0.25
C SER A 135 -0.84 -8.36 0.84
N ALA A 136 -0.57 -8.21 2.15
CA ALA A 136 -0.46 -6.90 2.78
C ALA A 136 0.69 -6.07 2.20
N ALA A 137 1.83 -6.69 1.91
CA ALA A 137 2.95 -6.02 1.25
C ALA A 137 2.66 -5.66 -0.21
N ALA A 138 1.90 -6.50 -0.94
CA ALA A 138 1.50 -6.22 -2.31
C ALA A 138 0.55 -5.02 -2.39
N ASN A 139 -0.39 -4.89 -1.44
CA ASN A 139 -1.35 -3.79 -1.34
C ASN A 139 -0.70 -2.39 -1.17
N ILE A 140 0.61 -2.30 -0.93
CA ILE A 140 1.35 -1.02 -0.92
C ILE A 140 1.48 -0.44 -2.34
N PHE A 141 1.50 -1.30 -3.37
CA PHE A 141 1.83 -0.92 -4.74
C PHE A 141 0.74 -1.24 -5.76
N VAL A 142 -0.16 -2.16 -5.44
CA VAL A 142 -1.24 -2.59 -6.34
C VAL A 142 -2.57 -2.59 -5.63
N GLY A 143 -3.64 -2.47 -6.41
CA GLY A 143 -4.99 -2.40 -5.88
C GLY A 143 -5.48 -3.70 -5.24
N GLN A 144 -6.59 -3.57 -4.52
CA GLN A 144 -7.27 -4.63 -3.78
C GLN A 144 -7.65 -5.87 -4.63
N THR A 145 -7.79 -5.73 -5.94
CA THR A 145 -8.08 -6.84 -6.87
C THR A 145 -6.82 -7.54 -7.38
N GLU A 146 -5.67 -6.88 -7.36
CA GLU A 146 -4.41 -7.35 -7.92
C GLU A 146 -3.49 -7.94 -6.84
N ALA A 147 -3.46 -7.35 -5.65
CA ALA A 147 -2.66 -7.86 -4.53
C ALA A 147 -2.95 -9.33 -4.17
N PRO A 148 -4.22 -9.82 -4.14
CA PRO A 148 -4.50 -11.22 -3.84
C PRO A 148 -3.99 -12.19 -4.91
N LEU A 149 -3.73 -11.72 -6.15
CA LEU A 149 -3.21 -12.57 -7.22
C LEU A 149 -1.83 -13.16 -6.88
N VAL A 150 -1.04 -12.44 -6.08
CA VAL A 150 0.29 -12.89 -5.62
C VAL A 150 0.19 -14.14 -4.75
N VAL A 151 -0.95 -14.35 -4.10
CA VAL A 151 -1.21 -15.46 -3.17
C VAL A 151 -2.39 -16.34 -3.60
N ARG A 152 -2.83 -16.20 -4.86
CA ARG A 152 -4.01 -16.88 -5.44
C ARG A 152 -4.11 -18.38 -5.11
N PRO A 153 -3.04 -19.19 -5.19
CA PRO A 153 -3.13 -20.63 -4.91
C PRO A 153 -3.51 -20.95 -3.46
N PHE A 154 -3.27 -20.03 -2.53
CA PHE A 154 -3.52 -20.24 -1.11
C PHE A 154 -4.92 -19.83 -0.68
N ILE A 155 -5.57 -18.91 -1.41
CA ILE A 155 -6.88 -18.34 -1.06
C ILE A 155 -7.95 -19.40 -0.73
N PRO A 156 -8.13 -20.48 -1.52
CA PRO A 156 -9.17 -21.47 -1.24
C PRO A 156 -9.01 -22.20 0.10
N ASN A 157 -7.78 -22.26 0.63
CA ASN A 157 -7.45 -23.00 1.86
C ASN A 157 -7.16 -22.07 3.05
N MET A 158 -7.41 -20.76 2.91
CA MET A 158 -7.18 -19.79 3.99
C MET A 158 -8.21 -19.92 5.10
N THR A 159 -7.76 -19.64 6.32
CA THR A 159 -8.65 -19.43 7.46
C THR A 159 -9.47 -18.16 7.28
N ARG A 160 -10.58 -18.04 8.03
CA ARG A 160 -11.39 -16.82 8.03
C ARG A 160 -10.61 -15.57 8.43
N SER A 161 -9.64 -15.70 9.34
CA SER A 161 -8.79 -14.58 9.78
C SER A 161 -7.87 -14.12 8.66
N GLU A 162 -7.24 -15.04 7.94
CA GLU A 162 -6.35 -14.71 6.82
C GLU A 162 -7.10 -14.06 5.67
N LEU A 163 -8.29 -14.58 5.32
CA LEU A 163 -9.13 -13.98 4.29
C LEU A 163 -9.58 -12.56 4.70
N PHE A 164 -9.96 -12.38 5.97
CA PHE A 164 -10.30 -11.06 6.50
C PHE A 164 -9.11 -10.10 6.47
N ALA A 165 -7.90 -10.57 6.80
CA ALA A 165 -6.69 -9.76 6.73
C ALA A 165 -6.37 -9.30 5.30
N ILE A 166 -6.59 -10.15 4.29
CA ILE A 166 -6.44 -9.78 2.87
C ILE A 166 -7.45 -8.69 2.49
N MET A 167 -8.72 -8.85 2.88
CA MET A 167 -9.77 -7.87 2.60
C MET A 167 -9.49 -6.52 3.26
N VAL A 168 -9.15 -6.53 4.55
CA VAL A 168 -8.79 -5.31 5.29
C VAL A 168 -7.54 -4.67 4.70
N GLY A 169 -6.54 -5.46 4.32
CA GLY A 169 -5.33 -4.95 3.68
C GLY A 169 -5.62 -4.19 2.38
N GLY A 170 -6.55 -4.68 1.56
CA GLY A 170 -6.95 -4.01 0.31
C GLY A 170 -7.83 -2.78 0.55
N LEU A 171 -8.71 -2.80 1.56
CA LEU A 171 -9.56 -1.66 1.91
C LEU A 171 -8.82 -0.55 2.65
N ALA A 172 -7.70 -0.88 3.29
CA ALA A 172 -6.86 0.06 4.02
C ALA A 172 -5.82 0.76 3.13
N SER A 173 -5.69 0.34 1.85
CA SER A 173 -4.71 0.87 0.91
C SER A 173 -5.37 1.49 -0.33
N ILE A 174 -4.53 2.04 -1.20
CA ILE A 174 -4.91 2.61 -2.50
C ILE A 174 -4.10 1.93 -3.61
N ALA A 175 -4.46 2.21 -4.87
CA ALA A 175 -3.73 1.82 -6.07
C ALA A 175 -3.26 3.08 -6.80
#